data_AF-A0A1V9ZUZ9-F1
#
_entry.id   AF-A0A1V9ZUZ9-F1
#
_cell.length_a   1.000
_cell.length_b   1.000
_cell.length_c   1.000
_cell.angle_alpha   90.00
_cell.angle_beta   90.00
_cell.angle_gamma   90.00
#
_symmetry.space_group_name_H-M   'P 1'
#
loop_
_entity.id
_entity.type
_entity.pdbx_description
1 polymer ?
#
loop_
_entity_poly.entity_id
_entity_poly.type
_entity_poly.pdbx_seq_one_letter_code
_entity_poly.pdbx_strand_id
1 'polypeptide(L)'
;MGGVYTLHQVCMTLVAVLGIVAAVLSFVNTHLAFDSLSALRWTLPALAAYAYLMVLSVLLLVAAAFGAAGPVAWLGCLGSFSGSGLFAIYLGLLILSFVGGMHYGLAMGIACIVVGVLSVVLGLTWKERDTATYYSLIN
;
A
#
# COMPACT_ATOMS: atom_id res chain seq x y z
N MET A 1 17.54 -14.95 8.33
CA MET A 1 17.28 -13.60 7.80
C MET A 1 17.92 -12.58 8.71
N GLY A 2 18.57 -11.56 8.15
CA GLY A 2 19.05 -10.43 8.96
C GLY A 2 17.88 -9.62 9.51
N GLY A 3 18.01 -9.08 10.72
CA GLY A 3 16.92 -8.36 11.40
C GLY A 3 16.34 -7.19 10.59
N VAL A 4 17.12 -6.59 9.69
CA VAL A 4 16.66 -5.48 8.83
C VAL A 4 15.66 -5.94 7.75
N TYR A 5 15.82 -7.14 7.19
CA TYR A 5 14.85 -7.71 6.24
C TYR A 5 13.50 -7.94 6.91
N THR A 6 13.52 -8.51 8.12
CA THR A 6 12.31 -8.71 8.92
C THR A 6 11.67 -7.38 9.31
N LEU A 7 12.45 -6.38 9.71
CA LEU A 7 11.93 -5.04 10.03
C LEU A 7 11.25 -4.41 8.82
N HIS A 8 11.90 -4.42 7.66
CA HIS A 8 11.33 -3.90 6.42
C HIS A 8 10.00 -4.59 6.06
N GLN A 9 9.99 -5.92 6.16
CA GLN A 9 8.81 -6.74 5.89
C GLN A 9 7.64 -6.44 6.86
N VAL A 10 7.93 -6.23 8.14
CA VAL A 10 6.94 -5.79 9.14
C VAL A 10 6.42 -4.38 8.79
N CYS A 11 7.30 -3.46 8.41
CA CYS A 11 6.89 -2.12 7.98
C CYS A 11 5.98 -2.18 6.74
N MET A 12 6.30 -3.00 5.74
CA MET A 12 5.46 -3.19 4.55
C MET A 12 4.11 -3.83 4.88
N THR A 13 4.08 -4.75 5.85
CA THR A 13 2.84 -5.32 6.38
C THR A 13 1.97 -4.23 7.02
N LEU A 14 2.55 -3.33 7.81
CA LEU A 14 1.80 -2.22 8.41
C LEU A 14 1.29 -1.23 7.36
N VAL A 15 2.09 -0.90 6.34
CA VAL A 15 1.66 -0.07 5.19
C VAL A 15 0.47 -0.71 4.48
N ALA A 16 0.50 -2.02 4.26
CA ALA A 16 -0.60 -2.75 3.64
C ALA A 16 -1.88 -2.66 4.47
N VAL A 17 -1.79 -2.84 5.80
CA VAL A 17 -2.94 -2.70 6.70
C VAL A 17 -3.49 -1.27 6.68
N LEU A 18 -2.63 -0.25 6.71
CA LEU A 18 -3.05 1.15 6.61
C LEU A 18 -3.80 1.41 5.29
N GLY A 19 -3.32 0.88 4.17
CA GLY A 19 -3.99 0.99 2.88
C GLY A 19 -5.37 0.31 2.85
N ILE A 20 -5.51 -0.87 3.45
CA ILE A 20 -6.80 -1.56 3.61
C ILE A 20 -7.75 -0.71 4.45
N VAL A 21 -7.31 -0.23 5.62
CA VAL A 21 -8.12 0.60 6.52
C VAL A 21 -8.55 1.89 5.81
N ALA A 22 -7.64 2.55 5.09
CA ALA A 22 -7.95 3.74 4.31
C ALA A 22 -9.01 3.45 3.23
N ALA A 23 -8.91 2.34 2.49
CA ALA A 23 -9.90 1.96 1.50
C ALA A 23 -11.29 1.71 2.11
N VAL A 24 -11.36 0.99 3.24
CA VAL A 24 -12.62 0.74 3.96
C VAL A 24 -13.23 2.04 4.47
N LEU A 25 -12.44 2.90 5.12
CA LEU A 25 -12.93 4.18 5.63
C LEU A 25 -13.40 5.09 4.48
N SER A 26 -12.72 5.08 3.33
CA SER A 26 -13.15 5.81 2.15
C SER A 26 -14.51 5.32 1.68
N PHE A 27 -14.70 4.01 1.58
CA PHE A 27 -15.95 3.42 1.14
C PHE A 27 -17.11 3.75 2.11
N VAL A 28 -16.89 3.62 3.41
CA VAL A 28 -17.94 3.83 4.43
C VAL A 28 -18.32 5.31 4.59
N ASN A 29 -17.36 6.23 4.45
CA ASN A 29 -17.61 7.66 4.65
C ASN A 29 -17.95 8.42 3.36
N THR A 30 -17.94 7.76 2.20
CA THR A 30 -18.31 8.39 0.93
C THR A 30 -19.80 8.22 0.67
N HIS A 31 -20.49 9.33 0.44
CA HIS A 31 -21.87 9.29 -0.01
C HIS A 31 -21.94 8.87 -1.48
N LEU A 32 -22.33 7.62 -1.73
CA LEU A 32 -22.48 7.08 -3.08
C LEU A 32 -23.88 7.39 -3.61
N ALA A 33 -23.96 8.27 -4.60
CA ALA A 33 -25.22 8.65 -5.24
C ALA A 33 -25.38 7.93 -6.59
N PHE A 34 -26.50 7.23 -6.76
CA PHE A 34 -26.86 6.43 -7.95
C PHE A 34 -28.16 6.90 -8.61
N ASP A 35 -28.67 8.05 -8.18
CA ASP A 35 -29.98 8.61 -8.54
C ASP A 35 -29.98 9.36 -9.88
N SER A 36 -28.82 9.80 -10.37
CA SER A 36 -28.69 10.55 -11.62
C SER A 36 -27.40 10.25 -12.40
N LEU A 37 -27.43 10.46 -13.72
CA LEU A 37 -26.24 10.35 -14.58
C LEU A 37 -25.10 11.29 -14.15
N SER A 38 -25.45 12.51 -13.70
CA SER A 38 -24.49 13.48 -13.16
C SER A 38 -23.83 13.01 -11.87
N ALA A 39 -24.57 12.32 -11.00
CA ALA A 39 -24.02 11.73 -9.78
C ALA A 39 -23.13 10.52 -10.11
N LEU A 40 -23.57 9.63 -11.01
CA LEU A 40 -22.82 8.44 -11.41
C LEU A 40 -21.41 8.78 -11.94
N ARG A 41 -21.27 9.90 -12.65
CA ARG A 41 -19.99 10.37 -13.20
C ARG A 41 -18.89 10.50 -12.14
N TRP A 42 -19.26 10.82 -10.90
CA TRP A 42 -18.32 10.99 -9.79
C TRP A 42 -18.28 9.77 -8.88
N THR A 43 -19.42 9.09 -8.71
CA THR A 43 -19.53 7.88 -7.87
C THR A 43 -18.72 6.71 -8.40
N LEU A 44 -18.79 6.41 -9.71
CA LEU A 44 -18.12 5.23 -10.28
C LEU A 44 -16.57 5.30 -10.21
N PRO A 45 -15.92 6.42 -10.59
CA PRO A 45 -14.47 6.53 -10.44
C PRO A 45 -14.00 6.48 -8.99
N ALA A 46 -14.76 7.08 -8.05
CA ALA A 46 -14.44 7.01 -6.63
C ALA A 46 -14.49 5.56 -6.12
N LEU A 47 -15.53 4.80 -6.48
CA LEU A 47 -15.63 3.39 -6.11
C LEU A 47 -14.50 2.54 -6.71
N ALA A 48 -14.17 2.77 -7.99
CA ALA A 48 -13.06 2.11 -8.66
C ALA A 48 -11.72 2.43 -7.99
N ALA A 49 -11.51 3.68 -7.56
CA ALA A 49 -10.33 4.11 -6.83
C ALA A 49 -10.18 3.41 -5.47
N TYR A 50 -11.27 3.27 -4.71
CA TYR A 50 -11.24 2.58 -3.41
C TYR A 50 -10.98 1.08 -3.58
N ALA A 51 -11.63 0.45 -4.57
CA ALA A 51 -11.38 -0.95 -4.91
C ALA A 51 -9.93 -1.17 -5.36
N TYR A 52 -9.38 -0.26 -6.16
CA TYR A 52 -7.99 -0.30 -6.60
C TYR A 52 -7.01 -0.17 -5.43
N LEU A 53 -7.22 0.79 -4.52
CA LEU A 53 -6.43 0.95 -3.30
C LEU A 53 -6.49 -0.32 -2.43
N MET A 54 -7.68 -0.89 -2.26
CA MET A 54 -7.88 -2.14 -1.53
C MET A 54 -7.08 -3.29 -2.15
N VAL A 55 -7.20 -3.51 -3.46
CA VAL A 55 -6.51 -4.61 -4.16
C VAL A 55 -5.00 -4.47 -4.02
N LEU A 56 -4.45 -3.29 -4.27
CA LEU A 56 -3.01 -3.07 -4.12
C LEU A 56 -2.51 -3.31 -2.70
N SER A 57 -3.28 -2.86 -1.71
CA SER A 57 -2.96 -3.04 -0.30
C SER A 57 -3.02 -4.52 0.11
N VAL A 58 -4.02 -5.27 -0.37
CA VAL A 58 -4.12 -6.71 -0.15
C VAL A 58 -2.97 -7.46 -0.83
N LEU A 59 -2.60 -7.10 -2.06
CA LEU A 59 -1.46 -7.71 -2.75
C LEU A 59 -0.16 -7.50 -1.96
N LEU A 60 0.06 -6.29 -1.42
CA LEU A 60 1.19 -6.02 -0.53
C LEU A 60 1.11 -6.83 0.77
N LEU A 61 -0.07 -6.96 1.38
CA LEU A 61 -0.26 -7.74 2.60
C LEU A 61 0.06 -9.22 2.35
N VAL A 62 -0.46 -9.78 1.27
CA VAL A 62 -0.28 -11.19 0.90
C VAL A 62 1.19 -11.48 0.57
N ALA A 63 1.90 -10.53 -0.05
CA ALA A 63 3.35 -10.62 -0.23
C ALA A 63 4.10 -10.52 1.11
N ALA A 64 3.89 -9.42 1.84
CA ALA A 64 4.74 -9.04 2.98
C ALA A 64 4.41 -9.78 4.26
N ALA A 65 3.16 -10.14 4.55
CA ALA A 65 2.79 -10.86 5.77
C ALA A 65 2.85 -12.38 5.57
N PHE A 66 2.40 -12.87 4.42
CA PHE A 66 2.22 -14.30 4.16
C PHE A 66 3.30 -14.90 3.23
N GLY A 67 4.24 -14.10 2.71
CA GLY A 67 5.32 -14.58 1.86
C GLY A 67 4.85 -15.14 0.51
N ALA A 68 3.70 -14.71 0.01
CA ALA A 68 3.16 -15.25 -1.23
C ALA A 68 3.99 -14.78 -2.44
N ALA A 69 4.44 -15.73 -3.27
CA ALA A 69 5.22 -15.43 -4.47
C ALA A 69 4.41 -14.76 -5.59
N GLY A 70 3.09 -15.03 -5.66
CA GLY A 70 2.22 -14.53 -6.72
C GLY A 70 2.23 -13.00 -6.87
N PRO A 71 1.89 -12.23 -5.83
CA PRO A 71 1.92 -10.77 -5.90
C PRO A 71 3.29 -10.20 -6.25
N VAL A 72 4.39 -10.82 -5.78
CA VAL A 72 5.75 -10.41 -6.12
C VAL A 72 6.06 -10.66 -7.60
N ALA A 73 5.57 -11.76 -8.17
CA ALA A 73 5.72 -12.05 -9.60
C ALA A 73 4.89 -11.11 -10.49
N TRP A 74 3.69 -10.72 -10.05
CA TRP A 74 2.82 -9.79 -10.79
C TRP A 74 3.30 -8.34 -10.68
N LEU A 75 3.79 -7.97 -9.49
CA LEU A 75 4.28 -6.64 -9.15
C LEU A 75 5.76 -6.76 -8.78
N GLY A 76 6.61 -6.91 -9.80
CA GLY A 76 8.06 -7.13 -9.63
C GLY A 76 8.77 -6.11 -8.73
N CYS A 77 8.21 -4.91 -8.54
CA CYS A 77 8.72 -3.93 -7.59
C CYS A 77 8.68 -4.41 -6.13
N LEU A 78 7.73 -5.27 -5.74
CA LEU A 78 7.56 -5.70 -4.36
C LEU A 78 8.73 -6.53 -3.83
N GLY A 79 9.52 -7.16 -4.71
CA GLY A 79 10.63 -8.05 -4.37
C GLY A 79 11.95 -7.33 -4.04
N SER A 80 11.93 -6.05 -3.69
CA SER A 80 13.13 -5.29 -3.29
C SER A 80 12.74 -4.18 -2.33
N PHE A 81 13.65 -3.72 -1.49
CA PHE A 81 13.40 -2.61 -0.55
C PHE A 81 13.03 -1.33 -1.30
N SER A 82 13.75 -1.05 -2.39
CA SER A 82 13.51 0.16 -3.18
C SER A 82 12.17 0.08 -3.91
N GLY A 83 11.86 -1.04 -4.55
CA GLY A 83 10.62 -1.18 -5.30
C GLY A 83 9.39 -1.25 -4.38
N SER A 84 9.45 -1.98 -3.26
CA SER A 84 8.37 -2.01 -2.27
C SER A 84 8.23 -0.67 -1.56
N GLY A 85 9.34 0.06 -1.36
CA GLY A 85 9.34 1.43 -0.86
C GLY A 85 8.64 2.40 -1.80
N LEU A 86 8.93 2.34 -3.11
CA LEU A 86 8.21 3.12 -4.12
C LEU A 86 6.72 2.75 -4.17
N PHE A 87 6.40 1.47 -4.02
CA PHE A 87 5.01 0.99 -3.93
C PHE A 87 4.29 1.57 -2.71
N ALA A 88 4.95 1.60 -1.54
CA ALA A 88 4.42 2.21 -0.32
C ALA A 88 4.20 3.73 -0.46
N ILE A 89 5.13 4.43 -1.12
CA ILE A 89 4.95 5.86 -1.46
C ILE A 89 3.72 6.03 -2.35
N TYR A 90 3.59 5.21 -3.39
CA TYR A 90 2.44 5.26 -4.29
C TYR A 90 1.12 5.01 -3.55
N LEU A 91 1.05 4.00 -2.68
CA LEU A 91 -0.11 3.78 -1.81
C LEU A 91 -0.41 5.01 -0.94
N GLY A 92 0.61 5.61 -0.33
CA GLY A 92 0.44 6.82 0.47
C GLY A 92 -0.12 8.00 -0.33
N LEU A 93 0.35 8.19 -1.57
CA LEU A 93 -0.18 9.20 -2.49
C LEU A 93 -1.63 8.93 -2.89
N LEU A 94 -2.01 7.67 -3.13
CA LEU A 94 -3.40 7.29 -3.37
C LEU A 94 -4.29 7.60 -2.16
N ILE A 95 -3.83 7.28 -0.95
CA ILE A 95 -4.55 7.62 0.29
C ILE A 95 -4.72 9.13 0.42
N LEU A 96 -3.68 9.92 0.16
CA LEU A 96 -3.80 11.39 0.19
C LEU A 96 -4.76 11.92 -0.87
N SER A 97 -4.74 11.34 -2.07
CA SER A 97 -5.58 11.78 -3.19
C SER A 97 -7.06 11.49 -2.95
N PHE A 98 -7.38 10.35 -2.32
CA PHE A 98 -8.76 9.90 -2.16
C PHE A 98 -9.34 10.16 -0.76
N VAL A 99 -8.48 10.27 0.25
CA VAL A 99 -8.85 10.30 1.67
C VAL A 99 -8.21 11.48 2.40
N GLY A 100 -7.30 12.24 1.76
CA GLY A 100 -6.52 13.30 2.41
C GLY A 100 -7.35 14.46 2.95
N GLY A 101 -8.59 14.64 2.47
CA GLY A 101 -9.54 15.60 3.04
C GLY A 101 -10.11 15.19 4.40
N MET A 102 -9.94 13.93 4.82
CA MET A 102 -10.33 13.43 6.13
C MET A 102 -9.15 13.52 7.09
N HIS A 103 -9.39 13.91 8.34
CA HIS A 103 -8.33 14.11 9.35
C HIS A 103 -7.36 12.92 9.50
N TYR A 104 -7.85 11.70 9.31
CA TYR A 104 -7.06 10.47 9.39
C TYR A 104 -6.35 10.11 8.08
N GLY A 105 -6.87 10.50 6.91
CA GLY A 105 -6.27 10.18 5.61
C GLY A 105 -4.93 10.85 5.40
N LEU A 106 -4.76 12.09 5.89
CA LEU A 106 -3.49 12.79 5.88
C LEU A 106 -2.41 12.03 6.65
N ALA A 107 -2.70 11.63 7.89
CA ALA A 107 -1.75 10.93 8.75
C ALA A 107 -1.36 9.56 8.18
N MET A 108 -2.34 8.77 7.73
CA MET A 108 -2.09 7.46 7.12
C MET A 108 -1.26 7.57 5.83
N GLY A 109 -1.61 8.53 4.96
CA GLY A 109 -0.89 8.75 3.71
C GLY A 109 0.57 9.16 3.95
N ILE A 110 0.81 10.10 4.87
CA ILE A 110 2.16 10.53 5.24
C ILE A 110 2.96 9.37 5.85
N ALA A 111 2.35 8.55 6.73
CA ALA A 111 3.02 7.40 7.33
C ALA A 111 3.52 6.41 6.25
N CYS A 112 2.67 6.07 5.27
CA CYS A 112 3.06 5.22 4.15
C CYS A 112 4.20 5.82 3.32
N ILE A 113 4.15 7.12 3.05
CA ILE A 113 5.22 7.83 2.31
C ILE A 113 6.54 7.80 3.08
N VAL A 114 6.53 8.10 4.39
CA VAL A 114 7.74 8.09 5.21
C VAL A 114 8.37 6.70 5.24
N VAL A 115 7.57 5.65 5.49
CA VAL A 115 8.05 4.26 5.48
C VAL A 115 8.62 3.89 4.11
N GLY A 116 7.96 4.31 3.03
CA GLY A 116 8.41 4.06 1.67
C GLY A 116 9.72 4.77 1.33
N VAL A 117 9.87 6.05 1.70
CA VAL A 117 11.11 6.82 1.53
C VAL A 117 12.26 6.17 2.29
N LEU A 118 12.04 5.80 3.56
CA LEU A 118 13.04 5.10 4.36
C LEU A 118 13.46 3.79 3.72
N SER A 119 12.51 3.03 3.18
CA SER A 119 12.79 1.77 2.50
C SER A 119 13.59 1.96 1.20
N VAL A 120 13.28 2.99 0.42
CA VAL A 120 14.08 3.36 -0.77
C VAL A 120 15.49 3.76 -0.39
N VAL A 121 15.65 4.63 0.62
CA VAL A 121 16.98 5.06 1.08
C VAL A 121 17.78 3.87 1.59
N LEU A 122 17.17 2.96 2.35
CA LEU A 122 17.82 1.74 2.81
C LEU A 122 18.24 0.83 1.65
N GLY A 123 17.35 0.58 0.69
CA GLY A 123 17.67 -0.24 -0.49
C GLY A 123 18.84 0.31 -1.32
N LEU A 124 18.88 1.64 -1.50
CA LEU A 124 19.96 2.33 -2.23
C LEU A 124 21.28 2.31 -1.44
N THR A 125 21.24 2.59 -0.13
CA THR A 125 22.45 2.65 0.72
C THR A 125 23.08 1.28 0.92
N TRP A 126 22.27 0.22 1.00
CA TRP A 126 22.74 -1.16 1.09
C TRP A 126 23.11 -1.79 -0.25
N LYS A 127 22.93 -1.08 -1.37
CA LYS A 127 23.18 -1.58 -2.73
C LYS A 127 22.57 -2.96 -2.91
N GLU A 128 21.30 -3.09 -2.56
CA GLU A 128 20.60 -4.37 -2.53
C GLU A 128 20.79 -5.12 -3.86
N ARG A 129 21.46 -6.28 -3.80
CA ARG A 129 21.84 -7.07 -4.99
C ARG A 129 20.87 -8.18 -5.32
N ASP A 130 20.12 -8.64 -4.32
CA ASP A 130 19.20 -9.76 -4.43
C ASP A 130 17.76 -9.26 -4.36
N THR A 131 16.85 -9.90 -5.09
CA THR A 131 15.42 -9.76 -4.83
C THR A 131 15.13 -10.25 -3.42
N ALA A 132 14.76 -9.34 -2.51
CA ALA A 132 14.25 -9.68 -1.20
C ALA A 132 12.93 -10.44 -1.36
N THR A 133 13.01 -11.77 -1.32
CA THR A 133 11.83 -12.60 -1.18
C THR A 133 11.29 -12.45 0.23
N TYR A 134 10.02 -12.06 0.35
CA TYR A 134 9.31 -12.12 1.63
C TYR A 134 9.08 -13.59 2.03
N TYR A 135 9.16 -13.86 3.33
CA TYR A 135 8.83 -15.15 3.92
C TYR A 135 7.52 -15.04 4.71
N SER A 136 6.91 -16.13 5.16
CA SER A 136 5.74 -15.96 6.04
C SER A 136 6.17 -15.37 7.39
N LEU A 137 5.53 -14.30 7.84
CA LEU A 137 5.67 -13.78 9.21
C LEU A 137 4.82 -14.58 10.22
N ILE A 138 3.87 -15.38 9.72
CA ILE A 138 2.95 -16.19 10.50
C ILE A 138 3.31 -17.66 10.23
N ASN A 139 3.79 -18.36 11.25
CA ASN A 139 4.04 -19.80 11.19
C ASN A 139 2.77 -20.59 11.44
#